data_AF-D2HBZ4-F1
#
_entry.id   AF-D2HBZ4-F1
#
_cell.length_a   1.000
_cell.length_b   1.000
_cell.length_c   1.000
_cell.angle_alpha   90.00
_cell.angle_beta   90.00
_cell.angle_gamma   90.00
#
_symmetry.space_group_name_H-M   'P 1'
#
loop_
_entity.id
_entity.type
_entity.pdbx_description
1 polymer ?
#
loop_
_entity_poly.entity_id
_entity_poly.type
_entity_poly.pdbx_seq_one_letter_code
_entity_poly.pdbx_strand_id
1 'polypeptide(L)'
;CDSSIKLTFPKSKIAADELFASLRDIAGARNLMKQFKSVYVPGNHTHQASTYACYKPLLKQVVEEIFNPERSDPVDIEHMSSGLTDLLKTGFSMFMKVSRPHPSDHPLLILFVVGGVTVSEAKMIKDLVPSLKPGTQVIVLSTRLLKPLNIPELLFATDRLHPDLGF
;
A
#
# COMPACT_ATOMS: atom_id res chain seq x y z
N CYS A 1 31.57 -20.20 32.93
CA CYS A 1 30.93 -19.06 32.25
C CYS A 1 29.91 -19.53 31.19
N ASP A 2 28.90 -20.33 31.57
CA ASP A 2 27.91 -20.94 30.65
C ASP A 2 26.48 -20.39 30.81
N SER A 3 26.27 -19.41 31.69
CA SER A 3 24.93 -19.00 32.14
C SER A 3 24.25 -17.96 31.24
N SER A 4 24.97 -16.99 30.69
CA SER A 4 24.36 -15.89 29.92
C SER A 4 23.89 -16.31 28.51
N ILE A 5 24.61 -17.22 27.85
CA ILE A 5 24.24 -17.69 26.49
C ILE A 5 22.98 -18.57 26.55
N LYS A 6 22.88 -19.46 27.55
CA LYS A 6 21.73 -20.35 27.74
C LYS A 6 20.45 -19.61 28.17
N LEU A 7 20.54 -18.47 28.86
CA LEU A 7 19.37 -17.63 29.18
C LEU A 7 18.91 -16.74 28.01
N THR A 8 19.83 -16.38 27.11
CA THR A 8 19.54 -15.47 25.99
C THR A 8 18.92 -16.22 24.81
N PHE A 9 19.37 -17.45 24.54
CA PHE A 9 18.88 -18.25 23.41
C PHE A 9 17.35 -18.48 23.42
N PRO A 10 16.70 -18.85 24.54
CA PRO A 10 15.24 -19.00 24.58
C PRO A 10 14.50 -17.71 24.26
N LYS A 11 14.97 -16.57 24.79
CA LYS A 11 14.36 -15.26 24.51
C LYS A 11 14.54 -14.85 23.05
N SER A 12 15.73 -15.06 22.49
CA SER A 12 16.00 -14.79 21.07
C SER A 12 15.14 -15.66 20.16
N LYS A 13 14.93 -16.94 20.52
CA LYS A 13 14.05 -17.84 19.76
C LYS A 13 12.61 -17.33 19.76
N ILE A 14 12.07 -16.97 20.92
CA ILE A 14 10.69 -16.44 21.04
C ILE A 14 10.54 -15.17 20.17
N ALA A 15 11.46 -14.21 20.31
CA ALA A 15 11.40 -12.97 19.52
C ALA A 15 11.51 -13.23 18.00
N ALA A 16 12.34 -14.18 17.57
CA ALA A 16 12.42 -14.57 16.17
C ALA A 16 11.13 -15.23 15.69
N ASP A 17 10.54 -16.13 16.47
CA ASP A 17 9.28 -16.80 16.14
C ASP A 17 8.14 -15.79 15.98
N GLU A 18 8.05 -14.79 16.87
CA GLU A 18 7.08 -13.68 16.80
C GLU A 18 7.30 -12.78 15.57
N LEU A 19 8.55 -12.45 15.26
CA LEU A 19 8.92 -11.68 14.07
C LEU A 19 8.48 -12.42 12.80
N PHE A 20 8.81 -13.71 12.67
CA PHE A 20 8.43 -14.50 11.52
C PHE A 20 6.92 -14.76 11.43
N ALA A 21 6.23 -14.89 12.56
CA ALA A 21 4.76 -14.94 12.57
C ALA A 21 4.17 -13.66 11.97
N SER A 22 4.66 -12.51 12.42
CA SER A 22 4.25 -11.19 11.92
C SER A 22 4.48 -11.03 10.42
N LEU A 23 5.64 -11.47 9.91
CA LEU A 23 5.93 -11.44 8.49
C LEU A 23 5.01 -12.37 7.68
N ARG A 24 4.66 -13.54 8.21
CA ARG A 24 3.70 -14.46 7.58
C ARG A 24 2.31 -13.86 7.52
N ASP A 25 1.85 -13.18 8.58
CA ASP A 25 0.55 -12.52 8.60
C ASP A 25 0.48 -11.40 7.55
N ILE A 26 1.54 -10.60 7.44
CA ILE A 26 1.65 -9.54 6.41
C ILE A 26 1.64 -10.15 5.01
N ALA A 27 2.36 -11.25 4.79
CA ALA A 27 2.35 -11.97 3.52
C ALA A 27 0.95 -12.55 3.21
N GLY A 28 0.26 -13.10 4.23
CA GLY A 28 -1.11 -13.59 4.13
C GLY A 28 -2.10 -12.51 3.74
N ALA A 29 -2.07 -11.36 4.43
CA ALA A 29 -2.90 -10.21 4.09
C ALA A 29 -2.63 -9.70 2.67
N ARG A 30 -1.35 -9.66 2.26
CA ARG A 30 -0.97 -9.26 0.91
C ARG A 30 -1.44 -10.25 -0.17
N ASN A 31 -1.53 -11.54 0.12
CA ASN A 31 -2.05 -12.55 -0.80
C ASN A 31 -3.55 -12.41 -1.08
N LEU A 32 -4.29 -11.68 -0.24
CA LEU A 32 -5.71 -11.38 -0.47
C LEU A 32 -5.93 -10.34 -1.58
N MET A 33 -4.92 -9.50 -1.86
CA MET A 33 -4.95 -8.58 -3.01
C MET A 33 -4.79 -9.36 -4.31
N LYS A 34 -5.38 -8.91 -5.42
CA LYS A 34 -5.31 -9.59 -6.71
C LYS A 34 -4.11 -9.13 -7.53
N GLN A 35 -3.90 -7.82 -7.64
CA GLN A 35 -2.87 -7.20 -8.46
C GLN A 35 -1.66 -6.75 -7.64
N PHE A 36 -1.85 -6.34 -6.38
CA PHE A 36 -0.78 -5.77 -5.54
C PHE A 36 -0.09 -6.79 -4.62
N LYS A 37 0.04 -8.05 -5.05
CA LYS A 37 0.53 -9.18 -4.24
C LYS A 37 2.02 -9.13 -3.91
N SER A 38 2.83 -8.39 -4.66
CA SER A 38 4.28 -8.39 -4.47
C SER A 38 4.83 -6.99 -4.61
N VAL A 39 5.72 -6.63 -3.70
CA VAL A 39 6.59 -5.44 -3.81
C VAL A 39 7.96 -5.80 -4.37
N TYR A 40 8.20 -7.08 -4.64
CA TYR A 40 9.39 -7.59 -5.29
C TYR A 40 9.08 -7.87 -6.75
N VAL A 41 9.84 -7.26 -7.64
CA VAL A 41 9.81 -7.53 -9.08
C VAL A 41 11.04 -8.37 -9.40
N PRO A 42 10.86 -9.65 -9.81
CA PRO A 42 12.00 -10.49 -10.17
C PRO A 42 12.72 -9.94 -11.39
N GLY A 43 14.03 -10.15 -11.43
CA GLY A 43 14.80 -9.82 -12.62
C GLY A 43 14.43 -10.77 -13.78
N ASN A 44 14.42 -10.27 -15.01
CA ASN A 44 14.24 -11.05 -16.23
C ASN A 44 15.42 -10.80 -17.18
N HIS A 45 15.90 -11.86 -17.82
CA HIS A 45 17.08 -11.84 -18.70
C HIS A 45 16.83 -11.18 -20.06
N THR A 46 15.60 -10.78 -20.37
CA THR A 46 15.20 -10.27 -21.69
C THR A 46 15.28 -8.75 -21.84
N HIS A 47 15.34 -7.99 -20.73
CA HIS A 47 15.41 -6.52 -20.76
C HIS A 47 16.50 -6.02 -19.82
N GLN A 48 17.43 -5.20 -20.32
CA GLN A 48 18.61 -4.74 -19.58
C GLN A 48 18.27 -3.93 -18.29
N ALA A 49 17.11 -3.25 -18.27
CA ALA A 49 16.57 -2.57 -17.09
C ALA A 49 15.89 -3.52 -16.09
N SER A 50 15.54 -4.74 -16.53
CA SER A 50 14.93 -5.79 -15.72
C SER A 50 15.93 -6.87 -15.33
N THR A 51 17.21 -6.79 -15.71
CA THR A 51 18.22 -7.81 -15.37
C THR A 51 18.38 -8.00 -13.87
N TYR A 52 18.13 -6.94 -13.09
CA TYR A 52 18.20 -6.98 -11.63
C TYR A 52 16.81 -7.01 -11.02
N ALA A 53 16.69 -7.72 -9.90
CA ALA A 53 15.50 -7.64 -9.09
C ALA A 53 15.29 -6.22 -8.56
N CYS A 54 14.03 -5.76 -8.52
CA CYS A 54 13.69 -4.40 -8.15
C CYS A 54 12.61 -4.38 -7.07
N TYR A 55 12.70 -3.39 -6.17
CA TYR A 55 11.67 -3.10 -5.19
C TYR A 55 10.66 -2.11 -5.78
N LYS A 56 9.39 -2.50 -5.82
CA LYS A 56 8.26 -1.68 -6.29
C LYS A 56 7.28 -1.46 -5.13
N PRO A 57 7.36 -0.33 -4.42
CA PRO A 57 6.48 -0.03 -3.28
C PRO A 57 5.00 -0.09 -3.66
N LEU A 58 4.13 -0.44 -2.70
CA LEU A 58 2.68 -0.51 -2.93
C LEU A 58 2.11 0.81 -3.47
N LEU A 59 2.50 1.96 -2.90
CA LEU A 59 2.05 3.27 -3.37
C LEU A 59 2.43 3.54 -4.82
N LYS A 60 3.57 3.04 -5.28
CA LYS A 60 3.97 3.14 -6.70
C LYS A 60 3.00 2.36 -7.59
N GLN A 61 2.67 1.13 -7.18
CA GLN A 61 1.74 0.27 -7.91
C GLN A 61 0.35 0.87 -8.00
N VAL A 62 -0.15 1.43 -6.89
CA VAL A 62 -1.47 2.10 -6.85
C VAL A 62 -1.50 3.32 -7.77
N VAL A 63 -0.47 4.17 -7.73
CA VAL A 63 -0.39 5.37 -8.57
C VAL A 63 -0.29 5.01 -10.06
N GLU A 64 0.53 4.03 -10.41
CA GLU A 64 0.63 3.54 -11.79
C GLU A 64 -0.69 2.95 -12.28
N GLU A 65 -1.43 2.24 -11.43
CA GLU A 65 -2.74 1.69 -11.80
C GLU A 65 -3.78 2.80 -12.00
N ILE A 66 -3.83 3.79 -11.10
CA ILE A 66 -4.74 4.95 -11.23
C ILE A 66 -4.50 5.74 -12.53
N PHE A 67 -3.25 5.85 -12.97
CA PHE A 67 -2.91 6.58 -14.19
C PHE A 67 -2.59 5.66 -15.37
N ASN A 68 -3.02 4.39 -15.31
CA ASN A 68 -2.84 3.45 -16.41
C ASN A 68 -3.63 3.92 -17.64
N PRO A 69 -2.99 4.15 -18.80
CA PRO A 69 -3.66 4.67 -19.99
C PRO A 69 -4.74 3.72 -20.54
N GLU A 70 -4.60 2.42 -20.32
CA GLU A 70 -5.59 1.42 -20.73
C GLU A 70 -6.89 1.50 -19.93
N ARG A 71 -6.90 2.25 -18.80
CA ARG A 71 -8.06 2.44 -17.92
C ARG A 71 -8.77 1.14 -17.56
N SER A 72 -7.99 0.09 -17.29
CA SER A 72 -8.51 -1.17 -16.78
C SER A 72 -9.30 -0.92 -15.50
N ASP A 73 -10.47 -1.57 -15.34
CA ASP A 73 -11.22 -1.50 -14.08
C ASP A 73 -10.32 -2.06 -12.95
N PRO A 74 -9.87 -1.21 -12.00
CA PRO A 74 -8.85 -1.63 -11.06
C PRO A 74 -9.46 -2.61 -10.05
N VAL A 75 -8.89 -3.82 -9.97
CA VAL A 75 -9.54 -4.92 -9.25
C VAL A 75 -9.39 -4.81 -7.74
N ASP A 76 -8.29 -4.22 -7.27
CA ASP A 76 -8.02 -3.99 -5.85
C ASP A 76 -8.40 -2.56 -5.39
N ILE A 77 -8.86 -1.68 -6.30
CA ILE A 77 -9.29 -0.32 -5.96
C ILE A 77 -10.81 -0.26 -6.07
N GLU A 78 -11.48 -0.28 -4.92
CA GLU A 78 -12.93 -0.25 -4.86
C GLU A 78 -13.46 1.19 -4.84
N HIS A 79 -14.44 1.47 -5.71
CA HIS A 79 -15.20 2.70 -5.66
C HIS A 79 -16.31 2.61 -4.61
N MET A 80 -16.14 3.34 -3.51
CA MET A 80 -17.16 3.50 -2.47
C MET A 80 -17.99 4.75 -2.75
N SER A 81 -19.21 4.59 -3.28
CA SER A 81 -20.22 5.66 -3.21
C SER A 81 -20.93 5.58 -1.86
N SER A 82 -20.77 6.59 -1.03
CA SER A 82 -21.51 6.74 0.23
C SER A 82 -23.02 6.68 -0.04
N GLY A 83 -23.76 5.89 0.76
CA GLY A 83 -25.16 5.55 0.55
C GLY A 83 -26.21 6.68 0.68
N LEU A 84 -27.47 6.23 0.59
CA LEU A 84 -28.79 6.87 0.35
C LEU A 84 -29.15 7.11 -1.12
N THR A 85 -28.27 7.72 -1.93
CA THR A 85 -28.53 7.89 -3.37
C THR A 85 -28.43 6.58 -4.15
N ASP A 86 -27.60 5.63 -3.71
CA ASP A 86 -27.47 4.32 -4.35
C ASP A 86 -28.69 3.42 -4.12
N LEU A 87 -29.32 3.51 -2.94
CA LEU A 87 -30.57 2.79 -2.65
C LEU A 87 -31.75 3.35 -3.46
N LEU A 88 -31.82 4.66 -3.69
CA LEU A 88 -32.85 5.24 -4.57
C LEU A 88 -32.60 4.95 -6.06
N LYS A 89 -31.32 4.80 -6.47
CA LYS A 89 -30.97 4.32 -7.81
C LYS A 89 -31.42 2.88 -8.04
N THR A 90 -31.39 2.00 -7.04
CA THR A 90 -31.85 0.60 -7.23
C THR A 90 -33.33 0.45 -7.61
N GLY A 91 -34.20 1.39 -7.22
CA GLY A 91 -35.64 1.36 -7.55
C GLY A 91 -36.02 1.93 -8.91
N PHE A 92 -35.21 2.84 -9.47
CA PHE A 92 -35.49 3.50 -10.76
C PHE A 92 -34.44 3.23 -11.86
N SER A 93 -33.32 2.57 -11.55
CA SER A 93 -32.16 2.43 -12.45
C SER A 93 -31.84 0.97 -12.79
N MET A 94 -32.82 0.22 -13.28
CA MET A 94 -32.56 -1.13 -13.85
C MET A 94 -31.85 -1.06 -15.22
N PHE A 95 -31.62 0.13 -15.81
CA PHE A 95 -31.16 0.25 -17.21
C PHE A 95 -30.19 1.40 -17.50
N MET A 96 -29.31 1.79 -16.58
CA MET A 96 -28.19 2.66 -16.94
C MET A 96 -26.89 2.12 -16.36
N LYS A 97 -26.02 1.62 -17.24
CA LYS A 97 -24.60 1.38 -16.95
C LYS A 97 -23.92 2.75 -16.78
N VAL A 98 -24.18 3.40 -15.64
CA VAL A 98 -23.50 4.65 -15.27
C VAL A 98 -22.05 4.27 -14.98
N SER A 99 -21.12 4.72 -15.82
CA SER A 99 -19.69 4.45 -15.63
C SER A 99 -19.26 4.98 -14.27
N ARG A 100 -18.61 4.14 -13.47
CA ARG A 100 -18.05 4.58 -12.19
C ARG A 100 -16.96 5.62 -12.48
N PRO A 101 -16.96 6.78 -11.82
CA PRO A 101 -15.94 7.78 -12.05
C PRO A 101 -14.57 7.19 -11.70
N HIS A 102 -13.61 7.31 -12.61
CA HIS A 102 -12.26 6.84 -12.37
C HIS A 102 -11.48 7.89 -11.57
N PRO A 103 -10.59 7.53 -10.62
CA PRO A 103 -9.82 8.51 -9.85
C PRO A 103 -9.00 9.47 -10.73
N SER A 104 -8.61 9.03 -11.93
CA SER A 104 -7.91 9.88 -12.90
C SER A 104 -8.83 10.76 -13.75
N ASP A 105 -10.15 10.69 -13.65
CA ASP A 105 -11.04 11.60 -14.41
C ASP A 105 -11.00 13.04 -13.87
N HIS A 106 -10.47 13.26 -12.66
CA HIS A 106 -10.36 14.58 -12.05
C HIS A 106 -8.90 15.09 -12.04
N PRO A 107 -8.65 16.41 -12.21
CA PRO A 107 -7.30 16.99 -12.13
C PRO A 107 -6.70 17.03 -10.72
N LEU A 108 -7.43 16.57 -9.70
CA LEU A 108 -6.97 16.51 -8.31
C LEU A 108 -7.16 15.08 -7.78
N LEU A 109 -6.07 14.47 -7.32
CA LEU A 109 -6.06 13.19 -6.61
C LEU A 109 -5.68 13.40 -5.14
N ILE A 110 -6.46 12.86 -4.22
CA ILE A 110 -6.16 12.84 -2.79
C ILE A 110 -5.82 11.41 -2.40
N LEU A 111 -4.60 11.18 -1.89
CA LEU A 111 -4.15 9.89 -1.37
C LEU A 111 -4.03 9.99 0.14
N PHE A 112 -4.91 9.32 0.88
CA PHE A 112 -4.82 9.22 2.34
C PHE A 112 -4.27 7.85 2.75
N VAL A 113 -3.09 7.83 3.36
CA VAL A 113 -2.39 6.58 3.74
C VAL A 113 -2.54 6.32 5.23
N VAL A 114 -3.31 5.28 5.56
CA VAL A 114 -3.45 4.77 6.92
C VAL A 114 -2.22 3.94 7.28
N GLY A 115 -1.63 4.18 8.46
CA GLY A 115 -0.40 3.53 8.91
C GLY A 115 0.86 4.39 8.68
N GLY A 116 0.74 5.46 7.90
CA GLY A 116 1.79 6.45 7.68
C GLY A 116 2.48 6.33 6.33
N VAL A 117 3.24 7.37 5.98
CA VAL A 117 3.99 7.47 4.72
C VAL A 117 5.44 7.85 4.99
N THR A 118 6.38 7.33 4.23
CA THR A 118 7.78 7.76 4.26
C THR A 118 8.03 8.94 3.33
N VAL A 119 9.09 9.72 3.58
CA VAL A 119 9.51 10.81 2.69
C VAL A 119 9.86 10.29 1.29
N SER A 120 10.46 9.09 1.21
CA SER A 120 10.81 8.44 -0.06
C SER A 120 9.56 8.10 -0.88
N GLU A 121 8.48 7.66 -0.26
CA GLU A 121 7.21 7.41 -0.95
C GLU A 121 6.56 8.70 -1.43
N ALA A 122 6.50 9.74 -0.59
CA ALA A 122 5.96 11.03 -0.99
C ALA A 122 6.75 11.65 -2.16
N LYS A 123 8.09 11.55 -2.11
CA LYS A 123 8.96 11.98 -3.22
C LYS A 123 8.70 11.16 -4.48
N MET A 124 8.58 9.84 -4.36
CA MET A 124 8.30 8.97 -5.50
C MET A 124 6.98 9.33 -6.17
N ILE A 125 5.91 9.63 -5.42
CA ILE A 125 4.64 10.11 -5.98
C ILE A 125 4.83 11.45 -6.70
N LYS A 126 5.53 12.41 -6.07
CA LYS A 126 5.81 13.73 -6.64
C LYS A 126 6.56 13.63 -7.98
N ASP A 127 7.52 12.72 -8.09
CA ASP A 127 8.34 12.55 -9.29
C ASP A 127 7.61 11.73 -10.38
N LEU A 128 6.74 10.80 -9.99
CA LEU A 128 6.06 9.87 -10.89
C LEU A 128 4.81 10.46 -11.54
N VAL A 129 3.97 11.18 -10.79
CA VAL A 129 2.68 11.65 -11.33
C VAL A 129 2.83 12.58 -12.54
N PRO A 130 3.79 13.53 -12.58
CA PRO A 130 3.97 14.39 -13.75
C PRO A 130 4.32 13.63 -15.03
N SER A 131 4.98 12.46 -14.93
CA SER A 131 5.31 11.64 -16.10
C SER A 131 4.13 10.77 -16.56
N LEU A 132 3.25 10.36 -15.64
CA LEU A 132 2.07 9.56 -15.95
C LEU A 132 0.90 10.41 -16.46
N LYS A 133 0.63 11.55 -15.81
CA LYS A 133 -0.47 12.46 -16.18
C LYS A 133 -0.12 13.92 -15.89
N PRO A 134 0.51 14.63 -16.86
CA PRO A 134 0.83 16.04 -16.74
C PRO A 134 -0.39 16.89 -16.37
N GLY A 135 -0.20 17.88 -15.49
CA GLY A 135 -1.25 18.80 -15.05
C GLY A 135 -2.14 18.28 -13.91
N THR A 136 -1.93 17.05 -13.42
CA THR A 136 -2.63 16.53 -12.25
C THR A 136 -2.00 17.02 -10.96
N GLN A 137 -2.81 17.54 -10.03
CA GLN A 137 -2.41 17.85 -8.67
C GLN A 137 -2.62 16.64 -7.76
N VAL A 138 -1.66 16.35 -6.89
CA VAL A 138 -1.77 15.26 -5.91
C VAL A 138 -1.53 15.77 -4.51
N ILE A 139 -2.45 15.47 -3.60
CA ILE A 139 -2.34 15.74 -2.16
C ILE A 139 -2.14 14.42 -1.45
N VAL A 140 -0.99 14.24 -0.79
CA VAL A 140 -0.70 13.06 0.02
C VAL A 140 -0.92 13.41 1.48
N LEU A 141 -1.86 12.70 2.11
CA LEU A 141 -2.18 12.77 3.52
C LEU A 141 -1.83 11.41 4.15
N SER A 142 -1.52 11.42 5.44
CA SER A 142 -1.25 10.18 6.17
C SER A 142 -1.52 10.33 7.64
N THR A 143 -1.68 9.21 8.35
CA THR A 143 -1.80 9.24 9.81
C THR A 143 -0.51 9.71 10.48
N ARG A 144 0.67 9.42 9.90
CA ARG A 144 1.99 9.81 10.42
C ARG A 144 3.04 9.87 9.30
N LEU A 145 4.03 10.74 9.47
CA LEU A 145 5.25 10.70 8.67
C LEU A 145 6.25 9.72 9.30
N LEU A 146 6.62 8.68 8.56
CA LEU A 146 7.46 7.58 9.05
C LEU A 146 8.94 7.83 8.77
N LYS A 147 9.77 7.61 9.79
CA LYS A 147 11.22 7.42 9.69
C LYS A 147 11.53 5.93 9.52
N PRO A 148 12.72 5.55 8.99
CA PRO A 148 13.09 4.15 8.80
C PRO A 148 12.96 3.29 10.07
N LEU A 149 13.23 3.86 11.24
CA LEU A 149 13.14 3.16 12.53
C LEU A 149 11.68 2.92 12.98
N ASN A 150 10.72 3.72 12.51
CA ASN A 150 9.32 3.53 12.90
C ASN A 150 8.71 2.27 12.29
N ILE A 151 9.23 1.79 11.14
CA ILE A 151 8.71 0.60 10.48
C ILE A 151 8.89 -0.66 11.33
N PRO A 152 10.11 -1.06 11.76
CA PRO A 152 10.27 -2.24 12.61
C PRO A 152 9.57 -2.09 13.97
N GLU A 153 9.50 -0.87 14.51
CA GLU A 153 8.76 -0.58 15.74
C GLU A 153 7.26 -0.84 15.59
N LEU A 154 6.63 -0.30 14.54
CA LEU A 154 5.22 -0.53 14.23
C LEU A 154 4.89 -1.99 13.93
N LEU A 155 5.81 -2.71 13.28
CA LEU A 155 5.60 -4.11 12.91
C LEU A 155 5.79 -5.08 14.07
N PHE A 156 6.79 -4.84 14.93
CA PHE A 156 7.27 -5.84 15.88
C PHE A 156 7.21 -5.41 17.35
N ALA A 157 7.01 -4.12 17.64
CA ALA A 157 7.06 -3.59 19.01
C ALA A 157 5.78 -2.88 19.47
N THR A 158 4.75 -2.81 18.62
CA THR A 158 3.49 -2.08 18.91
C THR A 158 2.28 -3.02 18.85
N ASP A 159 1.28 -2.80 19.71
CA ASP A 159 -0.04 -3.40 19.54
C ASP A 159 -0.71 -2.82 18.28
N ARG A 160 -0.98 -3.71 17.30
CA ARG A 160 -1.54 -3.33 15.99
C ARG A 160 -3.02 -2.97 16.06
N LEU A 161 -3.72 -3.36 17.13
CA LEU A 161 -5.13 -3.03 17.36
C LEU A 161 -5.29 -1.66 18.03
N HIS A 162 -4.27 -1.20 18.76
CA HIS A 162 -4.25 0.09 19.45
C HIS A 162 -2.93 0.82 19.18
N PRO A 163 -2.70 1.28 17.94
CA PRO A 163 -1.46 1.99 17.62
C PRO A 163 -1.39 3.25 18.47
N ASP A 164 -0.39 3.37 19.33
CA ASP A 164 -0.20 4.53 20.20
C ASP A 164 -0.11 5.81 19.37
N LEU A 165 -1.17 6.61 19.34
CA LEU A 165 -1.34 7.77 18.47
C LEU A 165 -0.40 8.93 18.80
N GLY A 166 0.32 8.87 19.93
CA GLY A 166 1.44 9.75 20.25
C GLY A 166 1.15 11.23 19.99
N PHE A 167 -0.01 11.71 20.47
CA PHE A 167 -0.34 13.14 20.47
C PHE A 167 0.55 13.91 21.44
#